data_AF-E7DPL7-F1
#
_entry.id   AF-E7DPL7-F1
#
_cell.length_a   1.000
_cell.length_b   1.000
_cell.length_c   1.000
_cell.angle_alpha   90.00
_cell.angle_beta   90.00
_cell.angle_gamma   90.00
#
_symmetry.space_group_name_H-M   'P 1'
#
loop_
_entity.id
_entity.type
_entity.pdbx_description
1 polymer ?
#
loop_
_entity_poly.entity_id
_entity_poly.type
_entity_poly.pdbx_seq_one_letter_code
_entity_poly.pdbx_strand_id
1 'polypeptide(L)'
;MALGALIIKEKLGISDRETVEQIKENPYLQYFIGMTYYSNEAPFDPSMLVHFRERISAELVNKVNQEMVNKMLEEASSQASQKKTA
;
A
#
# COMPACT_ATOMS: atom_id res chain seq x y z
N MET A 1 -1.24 8.68 0.44
CA MET A 1 -0.35 8.95 -0.71
C MET A 1 0.85 8.00 -0.79
N ALA A 2 1.82 8.07 0.13
CA ALA A 2 3.08 7.31 0.03
C ALA A 2 2.93 5.79 -0.19
N LEU A 3 2.16 5.11 0.68
CA LEU A 3 1.94 3.66 0.56
C LEU A 3 1.25 3.29 -0.76
N GLY A 4 0.24 4.06 -1.17
CA GLY A 4 -0.48 3.83 -2.43
C GLY A 4 0.43 3.95 -3.65
N ALA A 5 1.30 4.96 -3.68
CA ALA A 5 2.28 5.14 -4.75
C ALA A 5 3.27 3.96 -4.83
N LEU A 6 3.76 3.46 -3.68
CA LEU A 6 4.64 2.29 -3.64
C LEU A 6 3.92 1.02 -4.12
N ILE A 7 2.64 0.83 -3.77
CA ILE A 7 1.84 -0.30 -4.25
C ILE A 7 1.67 -0.25 -5.76
N ILE A 8 1.36 0.92 -6.33
CA ILE A 8 1.20 1.09 -7.78
C ILE A 8 2.52 0.76 -8.49
N LYS A 9 3.63 1.31 -7.99
CA LYS A 9 4.97 1.02 -8.52
C LYS A 9 5.27 -0.48 -8.51
N GLU A 10 5.06 -1.15 -7.39
CA GLU A 10 5.36 -2.58 -7.23
C GLU A 10 4.46 -3.46 -8.11
N LYS A 11 3.19 -3.06 -8.29
CA LYS A 11 2.24 -3.79 -9.15
C LYS A 11 2.53 -3.65 -10.63
N LEU A 12 2.98 -2.47 -11.07
CA LEU A 12 3.25 -2.19 -12.48
C LEU A 12 4.71 -2.48 -12.88
N GLY A 13 5.64 -2.55 -11.94
CA GLY A 13 7.06 -2.83 -12.21
C GLY A 13 7.77 -1.73 -13.00
N ILE A 14 7.28 -0.49 -12.91
CA ILE A 14 7.73 0.66 -13.71
C ILE A 14 8.70 1.58 -12.93
N SER A 15 9.32 2.52 -13.64
CA SER A 15 10.24 3.50 -13.04
C SER A 15 9.52 4.48 -12.11
N ASP A 16 10.28 5.15 -11.23
CA ASP A 16 9.74 6.16 -10.31
C ASP A 16 9.06 7.32 -11.08
N ARG A 17 9.66 7.75 -12.20
CA ARG A 17 9.10 8.81 -13.05
C ARG A 17 7.81 8.35 -13.75
N GLU A 18 7.84 7.15 -14.31
CA GLU A 18 6.67 6.58 -14.98
C GLU A 18 5.51 6.40 -13.99
N THR A 19 5.80 5.99 -12.76
CA THR A 19 4.77 5.85 -11.70
C THR A 19 4.03 7.17 -11.48
N VAL A 20 4.76 8.29 -11.43
CA VAL A 20 4.17 9.63 -11.24
C VAL A 20 3.31 10.04 -12.42
N GLU A 21 3.77 9.82 -13.66
CA GLU A 21 2.96 10.13 -14.86
C GLU A 21 1.70 9.26 -14.93
N GLN A 22 1.80 7.96 -14.64
CA GLN A 22 0.62 7.07 -14.59
C GLN A 22 -0.41 7.54 -13.56
N ILE A 23 0.04 7.99 -12.38
CA ILE A 23 -0.86 8.55 -11.36
C ILE A 23 -1.49 9.85 -11.86
N LYS A 24 -0.73 10.73 -12.51
CA LYS A 24 -1.24 11.99 -13.06
C LYS A 24 -2.30 11.78 -14.15
N GLU A 25 -2.12 10.78 -15.02
CA GLU A 25 -3.06 10.52 -16.12
C GLU A 25 -4.35 9.82 -15.67
N ASN A 26 -4.33 9.08 -14.56
CA ASN A 26 -5.43 8.20 -14.17
C ASN A 26 -6.18 8.69 -12.90
N PRO A 27 -7.44 9.16 -13.03
CA PRO A 27 -8.25 9.60 -11.89
C PRO A 27 -8.43 8.53 -10.80
N TYR A 28 -8.47 7.24 -11.18
CA TYR A 28 -8.61 6.15 -10.21
C TYR A 28 -7.34 5.97 -9.39
N LEU A 29 -6.17 6.14 -10.00
CA LEU A 29 -4.90 6.07 -9.26
C LEU A 29 -4.74 7.27 -8.33
N GLN A 30 -5.18 8.46 -8.75
CA GLN A 30 -5.23 9.65 -7.87
C GLN A 30 -6.13 9.42 -6.67
N TYR A 31 -7.34 8.90 -6.89
CA TYR A 31 -8.25 8.55 -5.81
C TYR A 31 -7.64 7.49 -4.88
N PHE A 32 -7.00 6.46 -5.44
CA PHE A 32 -6.35 5.40 -4.68
C PHE A 32 -5.24 5.91 -3.76
N ILE A 33 -4.44 6.89 -4.20
CA ILE A 33 -3.42 7.52 -3.36
C ILE A 33 -3.99 8.52 -2.34
N GLY A 34 -5.30 8.76 -2.36
CA GLY A 34 -6.04 9.59 -1.41
C GLY A 34 -6.32 11.02 -1.88
N MET A 35 -6.29 11.30 -3.18
CA MET A 35 -6.72 12.59 -3.73
C MET A 35 -8.25 12.65 -3.81
N THR A 36 -8.83 13.80 -3.46
CA THR A 36 -10.28 14.00 -3.45
C THR A 36 -10.84 14.51 -4.77
N TYR A 37 -9.97 15.07 -5.64
CA TYR A 37 -10.30 15.57 -6.96
C TYR A 37 -9.21 15.19 -7.95
N TYR A 38 -9.59 15.13 -9.22
CA TYR A 38 -8.66 14.92 -10.32
C TYR A 38 -7.85 16.19 -10.59
N SER A 39 -6.53 16.05 -10.74
CA SER A 39 -5.62 17.10 -11.20
C SER A 39 -4.69 16.54 -12.28
N ASN A 40 -4.43 17.31 -13.35
CA ASN A 40 -3.46 16.95 -14.38
C ASN A 40 -2.03 17.40 -14.03
N GLU A 41 -1.77 17.64 -12.75
CA GLU A 41 -0.44 17.98 -12.25
C GLU A 41 0.20 16.76 -11.59
N ALA A 42 1.54 16.72 -11.60
CA ALA A 42 2.25 15.66 -10.90
C ALA A 42 1.94 15.75 -9.39
N PRO A 43 1.45 14.67 -8.75
CA PRO A 43 1.07 14.72 -7.34
C PRO A 43 2.26 14.95 -6.40
N PHE A 44 3.47 14.58 -6.83
CA PHE A 44 4.73 14.78 -6.12
C PHE A 44 5.91 14.61 -7.10
N ASP A 45 7.09 15.06 -6.70
CA ASP A 45 8.32 14.84 -7.47
C ASP A 45 8.75 13.35 -7.41
N PRO A 46 9.17 12.72 -8.53
CA PRO A 46 9.59 11.32 -8.54
C PRO A 46 10.67 10.97 -7.50
N SER A 47 11.53 11.91 -7.11
CA SER A 47 12.54 11.69 -6.05
C SER A 47 11.91 11.38 -4.69
N MET A 48 10.67 11.81 -4.44
CA MET A 48 9.94 11.52 -3.21
C MET A 48 9.68 10.02 -3.01
N LEU A 49 9.66 9.21 -4.08
CA LEU A 49 9.52 7.76 -3.98
C LEU A 49 10.72 7.12 -3.26
N VAL A 50 11.91 7.74 -3.28
CA VAL A 50 13.06 7.29 -2.48
C VAL A 50 12.74 7.44 -1.00
N HIS A 51 12.30 8.63 -0.58
CA HIS A 51 11.94 8.90 0.81
C HIS A 51 10.76 8.06 1.30
N PHE A 52 9.81 7.73 0.41
CA PHE A 52 8.72 6.83 0.76
C PHE A 52 9.23 5.41 1.06
N ARG A 53 10.23 4.91 0.33
CA ARG A 53 10.85 3.60 0.60
C ARG A 53 11.68 3.60 1.88
N GLU A 54 12.37 4.70 2.19
CA GLU A 54 13.11 4.84 3.45
C GLU A 54 12.16 4.79 4.66
N ARG A 55 10.99 5.43 4.54
CA ARG A 55 9.99 5.48 5.61
C ARG A 55 9.12 4.23 5.70
N ILE A 56 8.77 3.63 4.57
CA ILE A 56 7.97 2.40 4.45
C ILE A 56 8.88 1.32 3.89
N SER A 57 9.80 0.85 4.73
CA SER A 57 10.76 -0.18 4.34
C SER A 57 10.06 -1.53 4.12
N ALA A 58 10.68 -2.39 3.32
CA ALA A 58 10.21 -3.76 3.13
C ALA A 58 10.11 -4.53 4.47
N GLU A 59 11.01 -4.25 5.41
CA GLU A 59 10.97 -4.83 6.76
C GLU A 59 9.70 -4.43 7.52
N LEU A 60 9.34 -3.14 7.48
CA LEU A 60 8.11 -2.66 8.11
C LEU A 60 6.87 -3.33 7.50
N VAL A 61 6.82 -3.42 6.17
CA VAL A 61 5.70 -4.07 5.46
C VAL A 61 5.60 -5.55 5.83
N ASN A 62 6.73 -6.26 5.86
CA ASN A 62 6.76 -7.67 6.24
C ASN A 62 6.35 -7.88 7.69
N LYS A 63 6.79 -7.02 8.62
CA LYS A 63 6.38 -7.08 10.02
C LYS A 63 4.86 -6.91 10.16
N VAL A 64 4.27 -5.94 9.47
CA VAL A 64 2.81 -5.74 9.48
C VAL A 64 2.08 -6.96 8.90
N ASN A 65 2.61 -7.55 7.82
CA ASN A 65 2.03 -8.75 7.23
C ASN A 65 2.05 -9.94 8.20
N GLN A 66 3.17 -10.15 8.90
CA GLN A 66 3.29 -11.21 9.91
C GLN A 66 2.32 -11.01 11.08
N GLU A 67 2.22 -9.79 11.61
CA GLU A 67 1.28 -9.45 12.68
C GLU A 67 -0.18 -9.70 12.26
N MET A 68 -0.53 -9.36 11.01
CA MET A 68 -1.87 -9.61 10.48
C MET A 68 -2.18 -11.10 10.40
N VAL A 69 -1.25 -11.91 9.87
CA VAL A 69 -1.40 -13.36 9.77
C VAL A 69 -1.53 -14.00 11.16
N ASN A 70 -0.69 -13.58 12.13
CA ASN A 70 -0.75 -14.10 13.49
C ASN A 70 -2.11 -13.83 14.15
N LYS A 71 -2.63 -12.60 14.04
CA LYS A 71 -3.96 -12.26 14.56
C LYS A 71 -5.07 -13.11 13.94
N MET A 72 -5.03 -13.32 12.63
CA MET A 72 -6.02 -14.18 11.95
C MET A 72 -5.97 -15.63 12.45
N LEU A 73 -4.77 -16.16 12.73
CA LEU A 73 -4.60 -17.50 13.29
C LEU A 73 -5.10 -17.60 14.75
N GLU A 74 -4.84 -16.58 15.57
CA GLU A 74 -5.36 -16.49 16.94
C GLU A 74 -6.90 -16.42 16.97
N GLU A 75 -7.50 -15.63 16.09
CA GLU A 75 -8.95 -15.55 15.94
C GLU A 75 -9.55 -16.89 15.49
N ALA A 76 -8.92 -17.56 14.51
CA ALA A 76 -9.37 -18.87 14.03
C ALA A 76 -9.28 -19.97 15.10
N SER A 77 -8.21 -19.99 15.89
CA SER A 77 -8.03 -20.95 17.00
C SER A 77 -9.00 -20.71 18.16
N SER A 78 -9.31 -19.44 18.45
CA SER A 78 -10.30 -19.05 19.47
C SER A 78 -11.72 -19.47 19.07
N GLN A 79 -12.08 -19.32 17.79
CA GLN A 79 -13.36 -19.76 17.25
C GLN A 79 -13.49 -21.30 17.20
N ALA A 80 -12.39 -22.02 16.95
CA ALA A 80 -12.38 -23.49 16.95
C ALA A 80 -12.58 -24.09 18.35
N SER A 81 -12.09 -23.44 19.41
CA SER A 81 -12.30 -23.89 20.79
C SER A 81 -13.74 -23.65 21.28
N GLN A 82 -14.38 -22.57 20.85
CA GLN A 82 -15.78 -22.28 21.23
C GLN A 82 -16.80 -23.22 20.57
N LYS A 83 -16.54 -23.72 19.35
CA LYS A 83 -17.42 -24.69 18.66
C LYS A 83 -17.35 -26.12 19.22
N LYS A 84 -16.35 -26.46 20.04
CA LYS A 84 -16.22 -27.78 20.69
C LYS A 84 -16.94 -27.89 22.03
N THR A 85 -17.45 -26.78 22.57
CA THR A 85 -18.13 -26.73 23.88
C THR A 85 -19.65 -26.54 23.76
N ALA A 86 -20.19 -26.51 22.54
CA ALA A 86 -21.62 -26.58 22.23
C ALA A 86 -21.93 -27.91 21.53
#